data_AF-R7Q2U9-F1
#
_entry.id   AF-R7Q2U9-F1
#
_cell.length_a   1.000
_cell.length_b   1.000
_cell.length_c   1.000
_cell.angle_alpha   90.00
_cell.angle_beta   90.00
_cell.angle_gamma   90.00
#
_symmetry.space_group_name_H-M   'P 1'
#
loop_
_entity.id
_entity.type
_entity.pdbx_description
1 polymer ?
#
loop_
_entity_poly.entity_id
_entity_poly.type
_entity_poly.pdbx_seq_one_letter_code
_entity_poly.pdbx_strand_id
1 'polypeptide(L)'
;MGIAGELATKPRKLTNSSDWKAAEYKQFTLSYCLVLFDGYLEQEYMNGLQKFVEVVEISSAPTILRSDIGRLRRSAIDFVDHYETHWFRFRPERVSFCKSIIHAILHLADCTERFGPLCRVSQYWLEREIGWHMSKLNARTRPAESMFRSVCFPKRIKFYSTD
;
A
#
# COMPACT_ATOMS: atom_id res chain seq x y z
N MET A 1 -4.85 -17.08 0.61
CA MET A 1 -4.42 -17.63 -0.69
C MET A 1 -3.93 -16.46 -1.52
N GLY A 2 -2.61 -16.25 -1.55
CA GLY A 2 -1.99 -15.21 -2.36
C GLY A 2 -2.26 -15.48 -3.83
N ILE A 3 -2.55 -14.44 -4.59
CA ILE A 3 -2.57 -14.54 -6.05
C ILE A 3 -1.16 -14.95 -6.50
N ALA A 4 -1.00 -16.24 -6.80
CA ALA A 4 0.13 -16.72 -7.57
C ALA A 4 -0.01 -16.11 -8.98
N GLY A 5 0.99 -15.35 -9.42
CA GLY A 5 1.19 -15.15 -10.87
C GLY A 5 1.52 -13.76 -11.40
N GLU A 6 1.60 -12.70 -10.60
CA GLU A 6 2.16 -11.43 -11.09
C GLU A 6 3.10 -10.85 -10.06
N LEU A 7 4.40 -11.11 -10.22
CA LEU A 7 5.39 -10.11 -9.83
C LEU A 7 5.01 -8.86 -10.62
N ALA A 8 4.35 -7.91 -9.95
CA ALA A 8 3.98 -6.65 -10.59
C ALA A 8 5.23 -6.01 -11.21
N THR A 9 5.00 -5.23 -12.27
CA THR A 9 5.97 -4.46 -13.04
C THR A 9 7.28 -4.18 -12.29
N LYS A 10 8.43 -4.48 -12.93
CA LYS A 10 9.79 -4.27 -12.39
C LYS A 10 9.85 -2.99 -11.53
N PRO A 11 10.27 -3.08 -10.26
CA PRO A 11 10.32 -1.91 -9.39
C PRO A 11 11.21 -0.84 -10.02
N ARG A 12 10.80 0.42 -9.89
CA ARG A 12 11.63 1.55 -10.32
C ARG A 12 12.94 1.57 -9.52
N LYS A 13 13.91 2.36 -9.99
CA LYS A 13 15.17 2.53 -9.27
C LYS A 13 14.89 3.14 -7.88
N LEU A 14 15.57 2.63 -6.86
CA LEU A 14 15.50 3.12 -5.48
C LEU A 14 15.93 4.60 -5.36
N THR A 15 16.79 5.06 -6.26
CA THR A 15 17.25 6.47 -6.34
C THR A 15 16.09 7.46 -6.52
N ASN A 16 14.98 7.02 -7.10
CA ASN A 16 13.82 7.86 -7.38
C ASN A 16 12.64 7.47 -6.46
N SER A 17 12.95 7.00 -5.24
CA SER A 17 11.91 6.55 -4.29
C SER A 17 10.88 7.62 -3.99
N SER A 18 11.24 8.91 -3.99
CA SER A 18 10.31 10.03 -3.82
C SER A 18 9.14 10.05 -4.83
N ASP A 19 9.34 9.50 -6.02
CA ASP A 19 8.35 9.50 -7.11
C ASP A 19 7.50 8.22 -7.12
N TRP A 20 7.70 7.33 -6.16
CA TRP A 20 6.98 6.09 -6.06
C TRP A 20 5.57 6.33 -5.56
N LYS A 21 4.62 5.65 -6.18
CA LYS A 21 3.23 5.60 -5.74
C LYS A 21 3.10 4.64 -4.56
N ALA A 22 2.06 4.81 -3.76
CA ALA A 22 1.77 3.92 -2.63
C ALA A 22 1.69 2.43 -3.03
N ALA A 23 1.15 2.12 -4.21
CA ALA A 23 1.13 0.75 -4.75
C ALA A 23 2.53 0.18 -5.01
N GLU A 24 3.49 1.01 -5.42
CA GLU A 24 4.89 0.60 -5.66
C GLU A 24 5.63 0.37 -4.35
N TYR A 25 5.42 1.24 -3.36
CA TYR A 25 5.92 1.01 -2.00
C TYR A 25 5.37 -0.28 -1.40
N LYS A 26 4.06 -0.53 -1.52
CA LYS A 26 3.44 -1.78 -1.07
C LYS A 26 4.07 -2.99 -1.74
N GLN A 27 4.23 -2.97 -3.06
CA GLN A 27 4.86 -4.07 -3.80
C GLN A 27 6.31 -4.30 -3.36
N PHE A 28 7.06 -3.22 -3.20
CA PHE A 28 8.43 -3.28 -2.69
C PHE A 28 8.51 -3.93 -1.30
N THR A 29 7.66 -3.49 -0.37
CA THR A 29 7.58 -4.06 0.98
C THR A 29 7.25 -5.55 0.95
N LEU A 30 6.26 -5.96 0.16
CA LEU A 30 5.79 -7.35 0.17
C LEU A 30 6.69 -8.33 -0.59
N SER A 31 7.38 -7.89 -1.65
CA SER A 31 8.09 -8.80 -2.56
C SER A 31 9.60 -8.65 -2.56
N TYR A 32 10.14 -7.51 -2.14
CA TYR A 32 11.56 -7.20 -2.37
C TYR A 32 12.31 -6.85 -1.09
N CYS A 33 11.70 -6.11 -0.15
CA CYS A 33 12.46 -5.45 0.92
C CYS A 33 13.25 -6.43 1.81
N LEU A 34 12.66 -7.56 2.20
CA LEU A 34 13.34 -8.54 3.07
C LEU A 34 14.53 -9.18 2.37
N VAL A 35 14.39 -9.57 1.11
CA VAL A 35 15.47 -10.20 0.34
C VAL A 35 16.59 -9.21 0.05
N LEU A 36 16.25 -7.96 -0.27
CA LEU A 36 17.23 -6.93 -0.59
C LEU A 36 18.03 -6.45 0.62
N PHE A 37 17.43 -6.46 1.80
CA PHE A 37 18.11 -6.03 3.02
C PHE A 37 18.76 -7.17 3.79
N ASP A 38 18.53 -8.42 3.41
CA ASP A 38 19.23 -9.57 3.96
C ASP A 38 20.74 -9.44 3.72
N GLY A 39 21.53 -9.62 4.78
CA GLY A 39 22.98 -9.39 4.78
C GLY A 39 23.44 -7.92 4.76
N TYR A 40 22.52 -6.94 4.63
CA TYR A 40 22.83 -5.51 4.67
C TYR A 40 22.36 -4.82 5.96
N LEU A 41 21.20 -5.23 6.49
CA LEU A 41 20.70 -4.77 7.79
C LEU A 41 21.08 -5.76 8.89
N GLU A 42 21.43 -5.24 10.07
CA GLU A 42 21.63 -6.08 11.25
C GLU A 42 20.33 -6.82 11.61
N GLN A 43 20.47 -8.00 12.21
CA GLN A 43 19.35 -8.89 12.49
C GLN A 43 18.23 -8.22 13.32
N GLU A 44 18.61 -7.32 14.23
CA GLU A 44 17.64 -6.56 15.03
C GLU A 44 16.69 -5.74 14.15
N TYR A 45 17.22 -4.93 13.22
CA TYR A 45 16.40 -4.15 12.29
C TYR A 45 15.63 -5.04 11.31
N MET A 46 16.19 -6.19 10.92
CA MET A 46 15.48 -7.16 10.09
C MET A 46 14.25 -7.72 10.81
N ASN A 47 14.33 -7.99 12.12
CA ASN A 47 13.19 -8.45 12.90
C ASN A 47 12.06 -7.41 12.91
N GLY A 48 12.39 -6.12 13.14
CA GLY A 48 11.40 -5.05 13.05
C GLY A 48 10.79 -4.91 11.66
N LEU A 49 11.60 -5.02 10.61
CA LEU A 49 11.11 -4.97 9.22
C LEU A 49 10.17 -6.13 8.91
N GLN A 50 10.45 -7.34 9.38
CA GLN A 50 9.55 -8.50 9.21
C GLN A 50 8.17 -8.26 9.84
N LYS A 51 8.11 -7.64 11.02
CA LYS A 51 6.84 -7.27 11.66
C LYS A 51 6.07 -6.25 10.83
N PHE A 52 6.76 -5.26 10.26
CA PHE A 52 6.14 -4.31 9.35
C PHE A 52 5.59 -4.97 8.09
N VAL A 53 6.35 -5.88 7.48
CA VAL A 53 5.92 -6.63 6.29
C VAL A 53 4.67 -7.44 6.60
N GLU A 54 4.61 -8.13 7.75
CA GLU A 54 3.42 -8.87 8.18
C GLU A 54 2.19 -7.95 8.36
N VAL A 55 2.38 -6.76 8.96
CA VAL A 55 1.31 -5.74 9.08
C VAL A 55 0.77 -5.34 7.70
N VAL A 56 1.66 -5.05 6.75
CA VAL A 56 1.28 -4.65 5.38
C VAL A 56 0.62 -5.81 4.64
N GLU A 57 1.09 -7.04 4.82
CA GLU A 57 0.53 -8.24 4.20
C GLU A 57 -0.90 -8.49 4.66
N ILE A 58 -1.14 -8.56 5.98
CA ILE A 58 -2.47 -8.83 6.53
C ILE A 58 -3.44 -7.69 6.17
N SER A 59 -3.01 -6.43 6.29
CA SER A 59 -3.85 -5.27 5.95
C SER A 59 -4.20 -5.21 4.46
N SER A 60 -3.38 -5.86 3.62
CA SER A 60 -3.58 -5.93 2.17
C SER A 60 -4.43 -7.09 1.70
N ALA A 61 -4.77 -8.03 2.59
CA ALA A 61 -5.47 -9.25 2.23
C ALA A 61 -6.94 -8.99 1.83
N PRO A 62 -7.43 -9.59 0.72
CA PRO A 62 -8.82 -9.41 0.26
C PRO A 62 -9.86 -10.09 1.16
N THR A 63 -9.41 -11.04 1.97
CA THR A 63 -10.18 -11.84 2.92
C THR A 63 -9.35 -11.94 4.19
N ILE A 64 -10.00 -11.76 5.35
CA ILE A 64 -9.32 -11.82 6.65
C ILE A 64 -10.09 -12.73 7.62
N LEU A 65 -9.36 -13.57 8.35
CA LEU A 65 -9.90 -14.40 9.43
C LEU A 65 -9.77 -13.69 10.78
N ARG A 66 -10.56 -14.10 11.78
CA ARG A 66 -10.42 -13.58 13.15
C ARG A 66 -9.02 -13.79 13.73
N SER A 67 -8.38 -14.92 13.41
CA SER A 67 -7.00 -15.21 13.80
C SER A 67 -6.00 -14.20 13.23
N ASP A 68 -6.25 -13.72 12.00
CA ASP A 68 -5.38 -12.74 11.34
C ASP A 68 -5.49 -11.36 11.99
N ILE A 69 -6.67 -10.97 12.50
CA ILE A 69 -6.83 -9.73 13.26
C ILE A 69 -5.97 -9.76 14.53
N GLY A 70 -5.97 -10.91 15.24
CA GLY A 70 -5.12 -11.09 16.42
C GLY A 70 -3.63 -11.04 16.09
N ARG A 71 -3.22 -11.59 14.94
CA ARG A 71 -1.85 -11.50 14.43
C ARG A 71 -1.49 -10.05 14.08
N LEU A 72 -2.33 -9.37 13.30
CA LEU A 72 -2.15 -7.97 12.92
C LEU A 72 -1.95 -7.08 14.14
N ARG A 73 -2.77 -7.25 15.19
CA ARG A 73 -2.64 -6.47 16.43
C ARG A 73 -1.27 -6.67 17.09
N ARG A 74 -0.81 -7.93 17.22
CA ARG A 74 0.50 -8.23 17.79
C ARG A 74 1.64 -7.67 16.94
N SER A 75 1.62 -7.91 15.63
CA SER A 75 2.68 -7.46 14.73
C SER A 75 2.74 -5.93 14.63
N ALA A 76 1.60 -5.24 14.75
CA ALA A 76 1.55 -3.79 14.82
C ALA A 76 2.21 -3.25 16.10
N ILE A 77 1.89 -3.83 17.27
CA ILE A 77 2.52 -3.47 18.55
C ILE A 77 4.02 -3.75 18.49
N ASP A 78 4.42 -4.98 18.13
CA ASP A 78 5.82 -5.38 18.04
C ASP A 78 6.61 -4.47 17.09
N PHE A 79 6.03 -4.08 15.96
CA PHE A 79 6.66 -3.15 15.02
C PHE A 79 6.82 -1.75 15.63
N VAL A 80 5.78 -1.19 16.26
CA VAL A 80 5.84 0.15 16.83
C VAL A 80 6.80 0.20 18.01
N ASP A 81 6.81 -0.80 18.89
CA ASP A 81 7.75 -0.90 20.01
C ASP A 81 9.20 -0.98 19.52
N HIS A 82 9.45 -1.80 18.50
CA HIS A 82 10.75 -1.85 17.83
C HIS A 82 11.08 -0.49 17.18
N TYR A 83 10.10 0.16 16.54
CA TYR A 83 10.31 1.45 15.91
C TYR A 83 10.74 2.52 16.92
N GLU A 84 10.03 2.58 18.03
CA GLU A 84 10.28 3.52 19.11
C GLU A 84 11.63 3.27 19.79
N THR A 85 12.00 2.00 19.95
CA THR A 85 13.27 1.59 20.59
C THR A 85 14.48 1.91 19.69
N HIS A 86 14.45 1.56 18.41
CA HIS A 86 15.64 1.62 17.55
C HIS A 86 15.75 2.92 16.73
N TRP A 87 14.63 3.46 16.25
CA TRP A 87 14.61 4.66 15.41
C TRP A 87 14.40 5.94 16.23
N PHE A 88 13.30 6.02 16.99
CA PHE A 88 13.02 7.18 17.84
C PHE A 88 13.95 7.26 19.06
N ARG A 89 14.29 6.10 19.65
CA ARG A 89 15.15 5.93 20.83
C ARG A 89 14.68 6.70 22.07
N PHE A 90 13.39 7.02 22.14
CA PHE A 90 12.80 7.84 23.21
C PHE A 90 13.53 9.18 23.44
N ARG A 91 14.05 9.77 22.35
CA ARG A 91 14.82 11.03 22.40
C ARG A 91 13.98 12.20 21.86
N PRO A 92 13.70 13.25 22.67
CA PRO A 92 12.92 14.40 22.21
C PRO A 92 13.48 15.07 20.95
N GLU A 93 14.80 15.05 20.75
CA GLU A 93 15.45 15.61 19.57
C GLU A 93 15.07 14.88 18.27
N ARG A 94 14.52 13.67 18.39
CA ARG A 94 14.06 12.82 17.28
C ARG A 94 12.54 12.84 17.10
N VAL A 95 11.83 13.82 17.67
CA VAL A 95 10.36 13.92 17.55
C VAL A 95 9.87 13.92 16.08
N SER A 96 10.71 14.31 15.12
CA SER A 96 10.41 14.22 13.69
C SER A 96 10.08 12.79 13.21
N PHE A 97 10.54 11.75 13.92
CA PHE A 97 10.24 10.35 13.67
C PHE A 97 8.86 9.92 14.20
N CYS A 98 8.28 10.65 15.16
CA CYS A 98 6.95 10.39 15.72
C CYS A 98 5.83 10.87 14.78
N LYS A 99 5.81 10.34 13.55
CA LYS A 99 4.75 10.63 12.60
C LYS A 99 3.45 9.98 13.07
N SER A 100 2.33 10.69 12.95
CA SER A 100 1.00 10.17 13.32
C SER A 100 0.65 8.85 12.61
N ILE A 101 1.20 8.63 11.41
CA ILE A 101 1.02 7.38 10.67
C ILE A 101 1.60 6.16 11.40
N ILE A 102 2.66 6.33 12.20
CA ILE A 102 3.24 5.24 13.00
C ILE A 102 2.25 4.84 14.10
N HIS A 103 1.63 5.81 14.78
CA HIS A 103 0.57 5.53 15.74
C HIS A 103 -0.67 4.91 15.08
N ALA A 104 -1.03 5.37 13.87
CA ALA A 104 -2.18 4.82 13.14
C ALA A 104 -2.05 3.31 12.85
N ILE A 105 -0.83 2.77 12.79
CA ILE A 105 -0.60 1.34 12.60
C ILE A 105 -1.20 0.50 13.74
N LEU A 106 -1.17 1.00 14.98
CA LEU A 106 -1.75 0.31 16.14
C LEU A 106 -3.27 0.11 16.01
N HIS A 107 -3.94 1.02 15.30
CA HIS A 107 -5.39 0.99 15.09
C HIS A 107 -5.82 0.10 13.91
N LEU A 108 -4.88 -0.44 13.11
CA LEU A 108 -5.23 -1.24 11.93
C LEU A 108 -6.05 -2.48 12.29
N ALA A 109 -5.75 -3.14 13.41
CA ALA A 109 -6.52 -4.30 13.87
C ALA A 109 -7.96 -3.92 14.22
N ASP A 110 -8.15 -2.83 14.97
CA ASP A 110 -9.47 -2.35 15.38
C ASP A 110 -10.29 -1.86 14.17
N CYS A 111 -9.64 -1.16 13.24
CA CYS A 111 -10.24 -0.78 11.97
C CYS A 111 -10.67 -2.02 11.16
N THR A 112 -9.84 -3.07 11.14
CA THR A 112 -10.16 -4.29 10.40
C THR A 112 -11.32 -5.04 11.03
N GLU A 113 -11.39 -5.06 12.36
CA GLU A 113 -12.49 -5.65 13.11
C GLU A 113 -13.80 -4.90 12.88
N ARG A 114 -13.75 -3.56 12.78
CA ARG A 114 -14.93 -2.71 12.59
C ARG A 114 -15.42 -2.64 11.14
N PHE A 115 -14.51 -2.59 10.17
CA PHE A 115 -14.82 -2.31 8.77
C PHE A 115 -14.60 -3.51 7.83
N GLY A 116 -14.06 -4.61 8.36
CA GLY A 116 -13.63 -5.76 7.55
C GLY A 116 -12.29 -5.51 6.84
N PRO A 117 -11.97 -6.27 5.79
CA PRO A 117 -10.68 -6.20 5.10
C PRO A 117 -10.32 -4.77 4.63
N LEU A 118 -9.23 -4.21 5.14
CA LEU A 118 -8.86 -2.80 4.90
C LEU A 118 -8.59 -2.48 3.43
N CYS A 119 -8.16 -3.45 2.64
CA CYS A 119 -7.96 -3.26 1.21
C CYS A 119 -9.27 -2.84 0.49
N ARG A 120 -10.44 -3.22 1.01
CA ARG A 120 -11.76 -2.92 0.43
C ARG A 120 -12.25 -1.52 0.76
N VAL A 121 -11.76 -0.92 1.84
CA VAL A 121 -12.06 0.45 2.27
C VAL A 121 -10.91 1.42 1.99
N SER A 122 -9.88 0.94 1.27
CA SER A 122 -8.72 1.75 0.91
C SER A 122 -9.05 2.82 -0.13
N GLN A 123 -8.27 3.91 -0.12
CA GLN A 123 -8.44 5.02 -1.06
C GLN A 123 -8.05 4.65 -2.50
N TYR A 124 -7.38 3.52 -2.74
CA TYR A 124 -6.95 3.10 -4.08
C TYR A 124 -8.09 3.03 -5.09
N TRP A 125 -9.28 2.61 -4.65
CA TRP A 125 -10.47 2.58 -5.51
C TRP A 125 -10.93 3.99 -5.87
N LEU A 126 -11.06 4.87 -4.87
CA LEU A 126 -11.47 6.25 -5.09
C LEU A 126 -10.48 7.00 -5.99
N GLU A 127 -9.17 6.87 -5.76
CA GLU A 127 -8.13 7.48 -6.58
C GLU A 127 -8.18 7.00 -8.03
N ARG A 128 -8.44 5.70 -8.25
CA ARG A 128 -8.60 5.13 -9.59
C ARG A 128 -9.81 5.72 -10.30
N GLU A 129 -10.95 5.81 -9.62
CA GLU A 129 -12.17 6.39 -10.18
C GLU A 129 -11.97 7.88 -10.51
N ILE A 130 -11.39 8.66 -9.59
CA ILE A 130 -11.04 10.07 -9.84
C ILE A 130 -10.13 10.19 -11.07
N GLY A 131 -9.08 9.37 -11.15
CA GLY A 131 -8.17 9.36 -12.30
C GLY A 131 -8.88 9.05 -13.62
N TRP A 132 -9.80 8.08 -13.60
CA TRP A 132 -10.64 7.76 -14.76
C TRP A 132 -11.53 8.95 -15.15
N HIS A 133 -12.27 9.54 -14.23
CA HIS A 133 -13.09 10.72 -14.48
C HIS A 133 -12.27 11.89 -15.05
N MET A 134 -11.14 12.21 -14.43
CA MET A 134 -10.26 13.29 -14.89
C MET A 134 -9.72 13.04 -16.30
N SER A 135 -9.47 11.78 -16.68
CA SER A 135 -9.08 11.43 -18.05
C SER A 135 -10.17 11.68 -19.09
N LYS A 136 -11.46 11.64 -18.69
CA LYS A 136 -12.62 11.86 -19.56
C LYS A 136 -13.10 13.30 -19.57
N LEU A 137 -12.87 14.04 -18.49
CA LEU A 137 -13.20 15.47 -18.35
C LEU A 137 -12.15 16.37 -19.01
N ASN A 138 -11.63 15.98 -20.17
CA ASN A 138 -10.54 16.67 -20.86
C ASN A 138 -10.98 17.90 -21.68
N ALA A 139 -12.28 18.19 -21.77
CA ALA A 139 -12.81 19.30 -22.55
C ALA A 139 -12.92 20.58 -21.71
N ARG A 140 -12.27 21.66 -22.17
CA ARG A 140 -12.18 22.95 -21.47
C ARG A 140 -13.52 23.67 -21.29
N THR A 141 -14.45 23.52 -22.23
CA THR A 141 -15.71 24.28 -22.26
C THR A 141 -16.95 23.40 -22.11
N ARG A 142 -16.86 22.10 -22.41
CA ARG A 142 -18.00 21.15 -22.34
C ARG A 142 -17.61 19.83 -21.65
N PRO A 143 -17.18 19.87 -20.38
CA PRO A 143 -16.70 18.68 -19.66
C PRO A 143 -17.76 17.58 -19.55
N ALA A 144 -19.01 17.93 -19.27
CA ALA A 144 -20.12 16.97 -19.18
C ALA A 144 -20.35 16.22 -20.50
N GLU A 145 -20.25 16.90 -21.64
CA GLU A 145 -20.39 16.27 -22.96
C GLU A 145 -19.22 15.34 -23.27
N SER A 146 -17.99 15.72 -22.91
CA SER A 146 -16.81 14.87 -23.09
C SER A 146 -16.90 13.58 -22.26
N MET A 147 -17.39 13.70 -21.02
CA MET A 147 -17.67 12.56 -20.17
C MET A 147 -18.78 11.68 -20.74
N PHE A 148 -19.93 12.26 -21.13
CA PHE A 148 -21.05 11.51 -21.71
C PHE A 148 -20.64 10.75 -22.97
N ARG A 149 -19.90 11.40 -23.87
CA ARG A 149 -19.34 10.75 -25.08
C ARG A 149 -18.42 9.60 -24.72
N SER A 150 -17.60 9.74 -23.68
CA SER A 150 -16.67 8.69 -23.24
C SER A 150 -17.36 7.47 -22.64
N VAL A 151 -18.56 7.65 -22.05
CA VAL A 151 -19.37 6.57 -21.46
C VAL A 151 -20.25 5.89 -22.51
N CYS A 152 -20.95 6.67 -23.33
CA CYS A 152 -21.90 6.15 -24.33
C CYS A 152 -21.21 5.64 -25.60
N PHE A 153 -20.05 6.19 -25.94
CA PHE A 153 -19.23 5.76 -27.07
C PHE A 153 -17.84 5.38 -26.56
N PRO A 154 -17.71 4.28 -25.80
CA PRO A 154 -16.39 3.77 -25.48
C PRO A 154 -15.70 3.49 -26.81
N LYS A 155 -14.59 4.20 -27.10
CA LYS A 155 -13.78 3.94 -28.29
C LYS A 155 -13.54 2.43 -28.33
N ARG A 156 -14.01 1.78 -29.40
CA ARG A 156 -13.87 0.33 -29.61
C ARG A 156 -12.48 -0.11 -29.17
N ILE A 157 -12.46 -1.12 -28.31
CA ILE A 157 -11.29 -1.92 -27.98
C ILE A 157 -10.56 -2.21 -29.30
N LYS A 158 -9.25 -1.92 -29.34
CA LYS A 158 -8.39 -2.45 -30.41
C LYS A 158 -8.45 -3.97 -30.26
N PHE A 159 -9.33 -4.62 -31.03
CA PHE A 159 -9.16 -6.04 -31.29
C PHE A 159 -7.78 -6.19 -31.94
N TYR A 160 -6.93 -7.02 -31.34
CA TYR A 160 -5.68 -7.42 -31.95
C TYR A 160 -5.99 -7.88 -33.37
N SER A 161 -5.48 -7.18 -34.38
CA SER A 161 -5.39 -7.73 -35.73
C SER A 161 -4.32 -8.81 -35.68
N THR A 162 -4.75 -10.06 -35.54
CA THR A 162 -4.03 -11.16 -36.15
C THR A 162 -4.23 -11.03 -37.65
N ASP A 163 -3.22 -10.49 -38.32
CA ASP A 163 -2.82 -10.87 -39.68
C ASP A 163 -1.32 -11.22 -39.59
#